data_AF-A0A5J4NNZ7-F1
#
_entry.id   AF-A0A5J4NNZ7-F1
#
_cell.length_a   1.000
_cell.length_b   1.000
_cell.length_c   1.000
_cell.angle_alpha   90.00
_cell.angle_beta   90.00
_cell.angle_gamma   90.00
#
_symmetry.space_group_name_H-M   'P 1'
#
loop_
_entity.id
_entity.type
_entity.pdbx_description
1 polymer ?
#
loop_
_entity_poly.entity_id
_entity_poly.type
_entity_poly.pdbx_seq_one_letter_code
_entity_poly.pdbx_strand_id
1 'polypeptide(L)'
;MFLTVSSTYQLEAESDKKFTRDDRPALQGQVETLMSRAWAKRCGVQSADTAKVSESVWKGTMHGLLWLSSLYVVILSGKHSFFHRPCQVWDGIVWNKNLYLDPPAFDLQLIYALQLAHYLHTAYATLFVDTWRSDWIALIVHHVVTLSLISLSFIRRFLPMGALVLFIHDISDVLLEFTKLNVYFKWRHGKPSMINKYLSDIGFLLFALSWLVFRLYWFPMKLLLAGNWCIFLEVGCVRPWEFLSFNSLMWILQFLHIYWFWLILQLLYKILTGRLSELEDIRESPNGRSPAANGPRCSPESNGFVKQNDRAP
;
A
#
# COMPACT_ATOMS: atom_id res chain seq x y z
N MET A 1 3.16 46.04 2.75
CA MET A 1 3.40 44.92 3.70
C MET A 1 2.64 45.19 5.00
N PHE A 2 1.34 45.41 4.90
CA PHE A 2 0.36 45.52 5.98
C PHE A 2 -0.98 45.34 5.26
N LEU A 3 -1.81 44.38 5.71
CA LEU A 3 -3.18 44.01 5.26
C LEU A 3 -3.40 42.49 5.06
N THR A 4 -2.83 41.63 5.91
CA THR A 4 -3.21 40.20 5.98
C THR A 4 -3.20 39.65 7.42
N VAL A 5 -3.71 40.42 8.39
CA VAL A 5 -3.83 39.94 9.81
C VAL A 5 -5.27 40.05 10.34
N SER A 6 -6.27 40.29 9.48
CA SER A 6 -7.67 40.37 9.92
C SER A 6 -8.51 39.12 9.62
N SER A 7 -7.94 38.10 8.97
CA SER A 7 -8.66 36.85 8.64
C SER A 7 -8.44 35.72 9.64
N THR A 8 -7.53 35.87 10.61
CA THR A 8 -7.18 34.82 11.58
C THR A 8 -8.14 34.72 12.76
N TYR A 9 -8.92 35.76 13.06
CA TYR A 9 -9.85 35.78 14.21
C TYR A 9 -11.26 35.27 13.91
N GLN A 10 -11.58 34.90 12.66
CA GLN A 10 -12.86 34.27 12.30
C GLN A 10 -12.78 32.73 12.26
N LEU A 11 -11.60 32.14 12.48
CA LEU A 11 -11.41 30.68 12.45
C LEU A 11 -11.47 30.01 13.84
N GLU A 12 -11.53 30.78 14.92
CA GLU A 12 -11.64 30.23 16.29
C GLU A 12 -13.09 29.95 16.74
N ALA A 13 -14.10 30.32 15.93
CA ALA A 13 -15.51 30.09 16.24
C ALA A 13 -16.11 28.80 15.64
N GLU A 14 -15.32 28.00 14.91
CA GLU A 14 -15.76 26.70 14.34
C GLU A 14 -15.01 25.49 14.91
N SER A 15 -14.27 25.66 16.02
CA SER A 15 -13.40 24.65 16.64
C SER A 15 -14.14 23.59 17.47
N ASP A 16 -15.41 23.31 17.20
CA ASP A 16 -16.15 22.25 17.90
C ASP A 16 -17.06 21.42 16.97
N LYS A 17 -16.76 21.41 15.66
CA LYS A 17 -17.30 20.39 14.77
C LYS A 17 -16.46 19.13 14.92
N LYS A 18 -16.99 18.17 15.67
CA LYS A 18 -16.51 16.79 15.70
C LYS A 18 -16.41 16.28 14.26
N PHE A 19 -15.20 16.18 13.71
CA PHE A 19 -14.97 15.74 12.33
C PHE A 19 -15.63 14.37 12.12
N THR A 20 -16.71 14.35 11.34
CA THR A 20 -17.54 13.15 11.17
C THR A 20 -17.12 12.37 9.92
N ARG A 21 -17.60 11.13 9.81
CA ARG A 21 -17.34 10.26 8.66
C ARG A 21 -17.75 10.90 7.31
N ASP A 22 -18.69 11.84 7.33
CA ASP A 22 -19.27 12.50 6.16
C ASP A 22 -18.42 13.66 5.60
N ASP A 23 -17.45 14.19 6.36
CA ASP A 23 -16.67 15.37 5.93
C ASP A 23 -15.41 15.00 5.10
N ARG A 24 -15.02 13.72 5.11
CA ARG A 24 -13.81 13.21 4.43
C ARG A 24 -13.82 13.28 2.90
N PRO A 25 -14.92 12.99 2.19
CA PRO A 25 -14.96 13.08 0.73
C PRO A 25 -14.62 14.48 0.21
N ALA A 26 -14.94 15.53 0.98
CA ALA A 26 -14.69 16.92 0.61
C ALA A 26 -13.19 17.28 0.62
N LEU A 27 -12.40 16.72 1.56
CA LEU A 27 -10.95 16.90 1.62
C LEU A 27 -10.22 16.16 0.49
N GLN A 28 -10.66 14.94 0.16
CA GLN A 28 -10.09 14.16 -0.94
C GLN A 28 -10.24 14.86 -2.30
N GLY A 29 -11.31 15.65 -2.47
CA GLY A 29 -11.53 16.46 -3.66
C GLY A 29 -10.49 17.57 -3.90
N GLN A 30 -9.89 18.11 -2.83
CA GLN A 30 -9.07 19.34 -2.86
C GLN A 30 -7.56 19.12 -3.00
N VAL A 31 -7.03 17.94 -2.63
CA VAL A 31 -5.59 17.65 -2.61
C VAL A 31 -5.07 17.12 -3.96
N GLU A 32 -5.95 16.63 -4.83
CA GLU A 32 -5.54 16.05 -6.12
C GLU A 32 -5.25 17.12 -7.18
N THR A 33 -4.07 17.02 -7.81
CA THR A 33 -3.65 17.96 -8.86
C THR A 33 -4.61 17.90 -10.06
N LEU A 34 -5.22 19.04 -10.40
CA LEU A 34 -6.09 19.19 -11.58
C LEU A 34 -5.43 18.65 -12.87
N MET A 35 -4.10 18.72 -12.94
CA MET A 35 -3.30 18.21 -14.07
C MET A 35 -3.39 16.68 -14.23
N SER A 36 -3.33 15.91 -13.14
CA SER A 36 -3.37 14.43 -13.21
C SER A 36 -4.77 13.93 -13.59
N ARG A 37 -5.82 14.58 -13.05
CA ARG A 37 -7.21 14.35 -13.46
C ARG A 37 -7.46 14.71 -14.93
N ALA A 38 -6.91 15.84 -15.40
CA ALA A 38 -7.00 16.24 -16.79
C ALA A 38 -6.28 15.25 -17.72
N TRP A 39 -5.12 14.74 -17.32
CA TRP A 39 -4.40 13.70 -18.04
C TRP A 39 -5.19 12.39 -18.11
N ALA A 40 -5.73 11.89 -17.00
CA ALA A 40 -6.54 10.67 -16.98
C ALA A 40 -7.80 10.78 -17.85
N LYS A 41 -8.46 11.95 -17.87
CA LYS A 41 -9.57 12.25 -18.79
C LYS A 41 -9.12 12.25 -20.26
N ARG A 42 -7.98 12.85 -20.59
CA ARG A 42 -7.39 12.81 -21.95
C ARG A 42 -7.04 11.39 -22.38
N CYS A 43 -6.65 10.53 -21.44
CA CYS A 43 -6.45 9.13 -21.71
C CYS A 43 -7.76 8.36 -21.91
N GLY A 44 -8.93 8.96 -21.74
CA GLY A 44 -10.23 8.32 -22.00
C GLY A 44 -10.70 7.39 -20.89
N VAL A 45 -10.21 7.55 -19.65
CA VAL A 45 -10.67 6.78 -18.48
C VAL A 45 -12.10 7.20 -18.11
N GLN A 46 -12.87 6.29 -17.51
CA GLN A 46 -14.18 6.61 -16.96
C GLN A 46 -14.09 7.74 -15.92
N SER A 47 -15.09 8.63 -15.91
CA SER A 47 -15.08 9.80 -15.02
C SER A 47 -15.09 9.42 -13.54
N ALA A 48 -15.70 8.29 -13.18
CA ALA A 48 -15.73 7.77 -11.81
C ALA A 48 -14.34 7.31 -11.31
N ASP A 49 -13.49 6.80 -12.20
CA ASP A 49 -12.17 6.25 -11.84
C ASP A 49 -11.03 7.27 -12.01
N THR A 50 -11.33 8.46 -12.52
CA THR A 50 -10.32 9.49 -12.83
C THR A 50 -9.51 9.89 -11.59
N ALA A 51 -10.16 10.05 -10.43
CA ALA A 51 -9.49 10.37 -9.16
C ALA A 51 -8.64 9.20 -8.65
N LYS A 52 -9.16 7.97 -8.77
CA LYS A 52 -8.45 6.74 -8.37
C LYS A 52 -7.18 6.51 -9.21
N VAL A 53 -7.21 6.87 -10.49
CA VAL A 53 -6.02 6.81 -11.36
C VAL A 53 -4.93 7.77 -10.88
N SER A 54 -5.27 9.03 -10.60
CA SER A 54 -4.27 9.99 -10.10
C SER A 54 -3.65 9.55 -8.78
N GLU A 55 -4.47 9.05 -7.86
CA GLU A 55 -4.01 8.51 -6.58
C GLU A 55 -3.05 7.33 -6.78
N SER A 56 -3.41 6.39 -7.65
CA SER A 56 -2.61 5.18 -7.90
C SER A 56 -1.31 5.47 -8.66
N VAL A 57 -1.30 6.47 -9.56
CA VAL A 57 -0.06 6.93 -10.21
C VAL A 57 0.90 7.53 -9.19
N TRP A 58 0.38 8.38 -8.29
CA TRP A 58 1.17 8.98 -7.22
C TRP A 58 1.77 7.92 -6.29
N LYS A 59 0.91 7.04 -5.73
CA LYS A 59 1.32 5.96 -4.83
C LYS A 59 2.32 5.02 -5.54
N GLY A 60 2.01 4.58 -6.76
CA GLY A 60 2.88 3.70 -7.54
C GLY A 60 4.25 4.30 -7.86
N THR A 61 4.31 5.60 -8.18
CA THR A 61 5.58 6.30 -8.44
C THR A 61 6.42 6.41 -7.17
N MET A 62 5.80 6.79 -6.04
CA MET A 62 6.51 6.88 -4.76
C MET A 62 7.03 5.51 -4.30
N HIS A 63 6.18 4.48 -4.29
CA HIS A 63 6.62 3.12 -3.95
C HIS A 63 7.73 2.62 -4.87
N GLY A 64 7.61 2.88 -6.19
CA GLY A 64 8.64 2.49 -7.16
C GLY A 64 9.99 3.14 -6.88
N LEU A 65 10.02 4.46 -6.65
CA LEU A 65 11.25 5.19 -6.35
C LEU A 65 11.89 4.76 -5.01
N LEU A 66 11.07 4.58 -3.98
CA LEU A 66 11.54 4.13 -2.65
C LEU A 66 12.07 2.70 -2.69
N TRP A 67 11.38 1.81 -3.40
CA TRP A 67 11.81 0.44 -3.56
C TRP A 67 13.09 0.34 -4.40
N LEU A 68 13.19 1.08 -5.52
CA LEU A 68 14.42 1.14 -6.32
C LEU A 68 15.61 1.68 -5.53
N SER A 69 15.38 2.69 -4.68
CA SER A 69 16.41 3.22 -3.78
C SER A 69 16.85 2.17 -2.76
N SER A 70 15.91 1.42 -2.19
CA SER A 70 16.19 0.33 -1.26
C SER A 70 16.92 -0.84 -1.94
N LEU A 71 16.52 -1.21 -3.16
CA LEU A 71 17.18 -2.21 -3.99
C LEU A 71 18.63 -1.81 -4.29
N TYR A 72 18.86 -0.54 -4.63
CA TYR A 72 20.19 -0.03 -4.87
C TYR A 72 21.08 -0.18 -3.63
N VAL A 73 20.62 0.27 -2.46
CA VAL A 73 21.42 0.16 -1.23
C VAL A 73 21.63 -1.30 -0.82
N VAL A 74 20.58 -2.10 -0.76
CA VAL A 74 20.63 -3.47 -0.19
C VAL A 74 21.32 -4.49 -1.11
N ILE A 75 21.19 -4.36 -2.43
CA ILE A 75 21.70 -5.36 -3.39
C ILE A 75 22.72 -4.75 -4.36
N LEU A 76 22.38 -3.67 -5.07
CA LEU A 76 23.17 -3.24 -6.24
C LEU A 76 24.44 -2.45 -5.87
N SER A 77 24.49 -1.85 -4.69
CA SER A 77 25.64 -1.05 -4.23
C SER A 77 26.90 -1.88 -4.02
N GLY A 78 26.75 -3.19 -3.77
CA GLY A 78 27.84 -4.09 -3.40
C GLY A 78 28.48 -3.80 -2.03
N LYS A 79 27.99 -2.78 -1.30
CA LYS A 79 28.55 -2.36 0.00
C LYS A 79 28.07 -3.22 1.16
N HIS A 80 26.91 -3.85 1.00
CA HIS A 80 26.18 -4.51 2.07
C HIS A 80 25.92 -5.98 1.72
N SER A 81 26.23 -6.90 2.64
CA SER A 81 26.08 -8.35 2.44
C SER A 81 24.90 -8.96 3.21
N PHE A 82 24.22 -8.17 4.05
CA PHE A 82 23.19 -8.65 4.97
C PHE A 82 21.95 -9.26 4.28
N PHE A 83 21.69 -8.96 3.01
CA PHE A 83 20.65 -9.65 2.24
C PHE A 83 20.99 -11.13 1.99
N HIS A 84 22.25 -11.40 1.63
CA HIS A 84 22.73 -12.75 1.36
C HIS A 84 23.07 -13.53 2.63
N ARG A 85 23.52 -12.83 3.67
CA ARG A 85 23.86 -13.39 4.99
C ARG A 85 23.07 -12.67 6.09
N PRO A 86 21.82 -13.09 6.37
CA PRO A 86 20.93 -12.38 7.28
C PRO A 86 21.46 -12.18 8.70
N CYS A 87 22.29 -13.09 9.22
CA CYS A 87 22.89 -12.89 10.55
C CYS A 87 23.85 -11.69 10.63
N GLN A 88 24.42 -11.24 9.49
CA GLN A 88 25.35 -10.09 9.46
C GLN A 88 24.66 -8.74 9.69
N VAL A 89 23.34 -8.70 9.84
CA VAL A 89 22.64 -7.46 10.24
C VAL A 89 23.08 -6.94 11.61
N TRP A 90 23.71 -7.79 12.44
CA TRP A 90 24.19 -7.46 13.78
C TRP A 90 25.68 -7.07 13.81
N ASP A 91 26.41 -7.26 12.72
CA ASP A 91 27.85 -7.01 12.65
C ASP A 91 28.13 -5.51 12.90
N GLY A 92 29.05 -5.22 13.82
CA GLY A 92 29.51 -3.85 14.08
C GLY A 92 28.57 -2.99 14.92
N ILE A 93 27.52 -3.56 15.52
CA ILE A 93 26.63 -2.81 16.42
C ILE A 93 27.30 -2.58 17.78
N VAL A 94 27.37 -1.31 18.19
CA VAL A 94 28.02 -0.89 19.43
C VAL A 94 27.01 -0.81 20.58
N TRP A 95 27.07 -1.72 21.53
CA TRP A 95 26.07 -1.82 22.61
C TRP A 95 26.37 -1.02 23.89
N ASN A 96 27.09 0.09 23.77
CA ASN A 96 27.52 0.90 24.91
C ASN A 96 27.32 2.40 24.62
N LYS A 97 27.79 3.27 25.53
CA LYS A 97 27.66 4.73 25.40
C LYS A 97 28.27 5.32 24.12
N ASN A 98 29.13 4.58 23.43
CA ASN A 98 29.78 5.00 22.19
C ASN A 98 28.91 4.77 20.93
N LEU A 99 27.67 4.26 21.07
CA LEU A 99 26.73 3.99 19.96
C LEU A 99 26.54 5.16 18.98
N TYR A 100 26.69 6.40 19.47
CA TYR A 100 26.46 7.62 18.71
C TYR A 100 27.74 8.36 18.30
N LEU A 101 28.93 7.80 18.55
CA LEU A 101 30.19 8.42 18.12
C LEU A 101 30.32 8.43 16.60
N ASP A 102 30.04 7.29 15.96
CA ASP A 102 30.10 7.16 14.52
C ASP A 102 28.69 7.26 13.90
N PRO A 103 28.50 8.13 12.90
CA PRO A 103 27.24 8.19 12.17
C PRO A 103 27.09 6.94 11.27
N PRO A 104 25.86 6.48 11.03
CA PRO A 104 25.61 5.37 10.13
C PRO A 104 25.95 5.77 8.68
N ALA A 105 26.12 4.78 7.81
CA ALA A 105 26.41 5.04 6.40
C ALA A 105 25.33 5.95 5.76
N PHE A 106 25.77 6.92 4.94
CA PHE A 106 24.90 7.95 4.38
C PHE A 106 23.77 7.38 3.51
N ASP A 107 24.06 6.31 2.77
CA ASP A 107 23.06 5.60 1.95
C ASP A 107 21.92 5.02 2.79
N LEU A 108 22.24 4.42 3.95
CA LEU A 108 21.25 3.95 4.92
C LEU A 108 20.46 5.12 5.53
N GLN A 109 21.13 6.24 5.85
CA GLN A 109 20.42 7.44 6.34
C GLN A 109 19.43 7.98 5.31
N LEU A 110 19.83 8.03 4.04
CA LEU A 110 19.02 8.56 2.95
C LEU A 110 17.76 7.73 2.73
N ILE A 111 17.88 6.39 2.62
CA ILE A 111 16.69 5.55 2.45
C ILE A 111 15.77 5.63 3.67
N TYR A 112 16.32 5.76 4.88
CA TYR A 112 15.52 5.93 6.10
C TYR A 112 14.77 7.26 6.12
N ALA A 113 15.42 8.36 5.74
CA ALA A 113 14.79 9.68 5.71
C ALA A 113 13.64 9.72 4.69
N LEU A 114 13.87 9.18 3.49
CA LEU A 114 12.85 9.09 2.43
C LEU A 114 11.67 8.21 2.86
N GLN A 115 11.96 7.05 3.46
CA GLN A 115 10.92 6.14 3.92
C GLN A 115 10.14 6.70 5.10
N LEU A 116 10.80 7.28 6.11
CA LEU A 116 10.11 7.92 7.23
C LEU A 116 9.16 9.02 6.75
N ALA A 117 9.61 9.88 5.84
CA ALA A 117 8.75 10.92 5.25
C ALA A 117 7.53 10.32 4.54
N HIS A 118 7.72 9.24 3.77
CA HIS A 118 6.63 8.55 3.09
C HIS A 118 5.65 7.88 4.07
N TYR A 119 6.14 7.18 5.08
CA TYR A 119 5.30 6.51 6.08
C TYR A 119 4.53 7.51 6.95
N LEU A 120 5.11 8.68 7.26
CA LEU A 120 4.40 9.77 7.93
C LEU A 120 3.30 10.36 7.04
N HIS A 121 3.61 10.60 5.76
CA HIS A 121 2.63 11.10 4.80
C HIS A 121 1.45 10.14 4.61
N THR A 122 1.73 8.84 4.46
CA THR A 122 0.68 7.82 4.29
C THR A 122 -0.12 7.58 5.58
N ALA A 123 0.50 7.70 6.76
CA ALA A 123 -0.23 7.70 8.03
C ALA A 123 -1.19 8.88 8.13
N TYR A 124 -0.73 10.09 7.79
CA TYR A 124 -1.58 11.28 7.71
C TYR A 124 -2.72 11.09 6.71
N ALA A 125 -2.41 10.61 5.50
CA ALA A 125 -3.42 10.34 4.48
C ALA A 125 -4.47 9.34 4.99
N THR A 126 -4.06 8.22 5.60
CA THR A 126 -4.98 7.21 6.14
C THR A 126 -5.92 7.75 7.22
N LEU A 127 -5.45 8.67 8.06
CA LEU A 127 -6.24 9.23 9.16
C LEU A 127 -7.22 10.30 8.68
N PHE A 128 -6.80 11.15 7.74
CA PHE A 128 -7.51 12.40 7.44
C PHE A 128 -7.99 12.55 5.99
N VAL A 129 -7.38 11.85 5.04
CA VAL A 129 -7.63 12.03 3.60
C VAL A 129 -8.33 10.82 2.99
N ASP A 130 -7.82 9.62 3.24
CA ASP A 130 -8.29 8.39 2.62
C ASP A 130 -9.65 7.96 3.18
N THR A 131 -10.46 7.36 2.31
CA THR A 131 -11.72 6.75 2.73
C THR A 131 -11.47 5.47 3.51
N TRP A 132 -12.07 5.37 4.69
CA TRP A 132 -11.93 4.20 5.54
C TRP A 132 -12.67 3.01 4.95
N ARG A 133 -11.88 2.00 4.58
CA ARG A 133 -12.31 0.68 4.13
C ARG A 133 -12.39 -0.29 5.32
N SER A 134 -12.89 -1.51 5.11
CA SER A 134 -13.12 -2.48 6.20
C SER A 134 -11.88 -2.84 7.03
N ASP A 135 -10.67 -2.62 6.50
CA ASP A 135 -9.38 -2.90 7.13
C ASP A 135 -8.67 -1.65 7.70
N TRP A 136 -9.36 -0.52 7.84
CA TRP A 136 -8.75 0.74 8.29
C TRP A 136 -8.03 0.64 9.65
N ILE A 137 -8.55 -0.16 10.59
CA ILE A 137 -7.90 -0.41 11.89
C ILE A 137 -6.57 -1.13 11.70
N ALA A 138 -6.55 -2.17 10.85
CA ALA A 138 -5.32 -2.91 10.55
C ALA A 138 -4.27 -2.00 9.90
N LEU A 139 -4.69 -1.06 9.03
CA LEU A 139 -3.81 -0.05 8.43
C LEU A 139 -3.27 0.95 9.46
N ILE A 140 -4.07 1.40 10.43
CA ILE A 140 -3.56 2.28 11.50
C ILE A 140 -2.56 1.54 12.37
N VAL A 141 -2.88 0.31 12.81
CA VAL A 141 -1.95 -0.53 13.59
C VAL A 141 -0.65 -0.73 12.81
N HIS A 142 -0.74 -0.97 11.50
CA HIS A 142 0.42 -1.05 10.62
C HIS A 142 1.25 0.22 10.64
N HIS A 143 0.66 1.40 10.43
CA HIS A 143 1.40 2.66 10.45
C HIS A 143 2.08 2.92 11.79
N VAL A 144 1.42 2.61 12.91
CA VAL A 144 2.03 2.71 14.24
C VAL A 144 3.22 1.77 14.35
N VAL A 145 3.09 0.51 13.90
CA VAL A 145 4.15 -0.49 13.95
C VAL A 145 5.31 -0.12 13.03
N THR A 146 5.06 0.29 11.79
CA THR A 146 6.13 0.61 10.82
C THR A 146 6.87 1.89 11.19
N LEU A 147 6.17 2.94 11.63
CA LEU A 147 6.84 4.14 12.16
C LEU A 147 7.68 3.80 13.40
N SER A 148 7.16 2.97 14.31
CA SER A 148 7.92 2.49 15.47
C SER A 148 9.14 1.68 15.07
N LEU A 149 9.03 0.78 14.09
CA LEU A 149 10.15 0.00 13.56
C LEU A 149 11.22 0.90 12.97
N ILE A 150 10.86 1.86 12.11
CA ILE A 150 11.79 2.82 11.50
C ILE A 150 12.50 3.65 12.57
N SER A 151 11.75 4.20 13.54
CA SER A 151 12.34 5.00 14.61
C SER A 151 13.26 4.19 15.53
N LEU A 152 12.82 3.01 15.98
CA LEU A 152 13.61 2.18 16.88
C LEU A 152 14.85 1.61 16.19
N SER A 153 14.76 1.15 14.93
CA SER A 153 15.95 0.68 14.22
C SER A 153 16.95 1.80 13.99
N PHE A 154 16.50 3.03 13.77
CA PHE A 154 17.40 4.17 13.63
C PHE A 154 18.09 4.53 14.96
N ILE A 155 17.33 4.65 16.06
CA ILE A 155 17.84 5.01 17.38
C ILE A 155 18.81 3.96 17.93
N ARG A 156 18.50 2.67 17.70
CA ARG A 156 19.28 1.52 18.21
C ARG A 156 20.36 1.04 17.24
N ARG A 157 20.52 1.71 16.10
CA ARG A 157 21.45 1.34 15.01
C ARG A 157 21.20 -0.03 14.36
N PHE A 158 19.96 -0.53 14.39
CA PHE A 158 19.54 -1.73 13.64
C PHE A 158 19.25 -1.40 12.16
N LEU A 159 20.01 -0.46 11.57
CA LEU A 159 19.75 0.05 10.22
C LEU A 159 19.80 -1.04 9.15
N PRO A 160 20.79 -1.97 9.13
CA PRO A 160 20.81 -3.08 8.18
C PRO A 160 19.53 -3.92 8.21
N MET A 161 19.03 -4.20 9.42
CA MET A 161 17.82 -4.98 9.61
C MET A 161 16.58 -4.22 9.12
N GLY A 162 16.40 -2.95 9.51
CA GLY A 162 15.25 -2.18 9.02
C GLY A 162 15.34 -1.83 7.52
N ALA A 163 16.54 -1.69 6.94
CA ALA A 163 16.70 -1.56 5.49
C ALA A 163 16.21 -2.81 4.75
N LEU A 164 16.46 -4.00 5.33
CA LEU A 164 15.95 -5.26 4.81
C LEU A 164 14.42 -5.36 4.95
N VAL A 165 13.83 -4.86 6.05
CA VAL A 165 12.37 -4.73 6.20
C VAL A 165 11.78 -3.88 5.07
N LEU A 166 12.31 -2.68 4.86
CA LEU A 166 11.85 -1.73 3.82
C LEU A 166 11.93 -2.36 2.41
N PHE A 167 13.06 -2.99 2.10
CA PHE A 167 13.28 -3.64 0.80
C PHE A 167 12.30 -4.79 0.52
N ILE A 168 12.10 -5.68 1.50
CA ILE A 168 11.22 -6.84 1.36
C ILE A 168 9.75 -6.41 1.32
N HIS A 169 9.38 -5.41 2.11
CA HIS A 169 8.00 -5.00 2.26
C HIS A 169 7.46 -4.32 0.99
N ASP A 170 8.20 -3.35 0.43
CA ASP A 170 7.60 -2.37 -0.50
C ASP A 170 7.37 -2.87 -1.93
N ILE A 171 8.02 -3.97 -2.37
CA ILE A 171 7.86 -4.48 -3.75
C ILE A 171 6.42 -4.88 -4.08
N SER A 172 5.71 -5.45 -3.11
CA SER A 172 4.32 -5.86 -3.30
C SER A 172 3.40 -4.66 -3.54
N ASP A 173 3.69 -3.51 -2.95
CA ASP A 173 2.87 -2.31 -3.11
C ASP A 173 3.06 -1.67 -4.49
N VAL A 174 4.27 -1.75 -5.06
CA VAL A 174 4.53 -1.38 -6.47
C VAL A 174 3.67 -2.21 -7.42
N LEU A 175 3.64 -3.54 -7.22
CA LEU A 175 2.84 -4.45 -8.06
C LEU A 175 1.33 -4.25 -7.86
N LEU A 176 0.89 -3.93 -6.65
CA LEU A 176 -0.50 -3.62 -6.34
C LEU A 176 -0.98 -2.36 -7.06
N GLU A 177 -0.22 -1.26 -6.98
CA GLU A 177 -0.57 -0.01 -7.65
C GLU A 177 -0.50 -0.14 -9.18
N PHE A 178 0.50 -0.88 -9.69
CA PHE A 178 0.54 -1.25 -11.12
C PHE A 178 -0.72 -2.01 -11.56
N THR A 179 -1.16 -2.98 -10.76
CA THR A 179 -2.36 -3.77 -11.07
C THR A 179 -3.61 -2.89 -11.09
N LYS A 180 -3.81 -2.06 -10.07
CA LYS A 180 -4.95 -1.11 -10.00
C LYS A 180 -5.00 -0.18 -11.20
N LEU A 181 -3.86 0.37 -11.62
CA LEU A 181 -3.80 1.23 -12.80
C LEU A 181 -4.30 0.49 -14.04
N ASN A 182 -3.88 -0.76 -14.24
CA ASN A 182 -4.35 -1.58 -15.36
C ASN A 182 -5.86 -1.92 -15.25
N VAL A 183 -6.39 -2.12 -14.04
CA VAL A 183 -7.85 -2.25 -13.81
C VAL A 183 -8.58 -0.99 -14.30
N TYR A 184 -8.15 0.20 -13.88
CA TYR A 184 -8.81 1.46 -14.26
C TYR A 184 -8.71 1.75 -15.76
N PHE A 185 -7.62 1.32 -16.41
CA PHE A 185 -7.44 1.45 -17.84
C PHE A 185 -8.06 0.32 -18.67
N LYS A 186 -8.74 -0.65 -18.04
CA LYS A 186 -9.47 -1.73 -18.73
C LYS A 186 -10.52 -1.17 -19.69
N TRP A 187 -11.17 -0.07 -19.33
CA TRP A 187 -12.13 0.64 -20.18
C TRP A 187 -11.60 2.02 -20.54
N ARG A 188 -11.32 2.24 -21.83
CA ARG A 188 -10.70 3.46 -22.33
C ARG A 188 -11.39 3.94 -23.60
N HIS A 189 -11.77 5.21 -23.66
CA HIS A 189 -12.53 5.81 -24.77
C HIS A 189 -13.81 5.02 -25.12
N GLY A 190 -14.49 4.47 -24.10
CA GLY A 190 -15.68 3.64 -24.29
C GLY A 190 -15.42 2.26 -24.92
N LYS A 191 -14.15 1.86 -25.10
CA LYS A 191 -13.76 0.55 -25.63
C LYS A 191 -12.99 -0.26 -24.57
N PRO A 192 -13.21 -1.58 -24.50
CA PRO A 192 -12.41 -2.43 -23.64
C PRO A 192 -11.00 -2.60 -24.22
N SER A 193 -9.98 -2.34 -23.40
CA SER A 193 -8.58 -2.58 -23.74
C SER A 193 -8.18 -3.99 -23.29
N MET A 194 -8.01 -4.89 -24.26
CA MET A 194 -7.60 -6.27 -23.98
C MET A 194 -6.22 -6.35 -23.34
N ILE A 195 -5.29 -5.47 -23.71
CA ILE A 195 -3.94 -5.42 -23.14
C ILE A 195 -4.01 -5.12 -21.65
N ASN A 196 -4.77 -4.10 -21.25
CA ASN A 196 -4.89 -3.73 -19.82
C ASN A 196 -5.61 -4.81 -19.01
N LYS A 197 -6.55 -5.53 -19.62
CA LYS A 197 -7.15 -6.72 -19.00
C LYS A 197 -6.08 -7.77 -18.69
N TYR A 198 -5.29 -8.19 -19.67
CA TYR A 198 -4.23 -9.18 -19.45
C TYR A 198 -3.17 -8.69 -18.46
N LEU A 199 -2.75 -7.43 -18.54
CA LEU A 199 -1.80 -6.83 -17.60
C LEU A 199 -2.36 -6.76 -16.17
N SER A 200 -3.66 -6.52 -16.01
CA SER A 200 -4.32 -6.55 -14.72
C SER A 200 -4.38 -7.95 -14.13
N ASP A 201 -4.72 -8.97 -14.94
CA ASP A 201 -4.80 -10.36 -14.48
C ASP A 201 -3.40 -10.89 -14.11
N ILE A 202 -2.40 -10.67 -14.96
CA ILE A 202 -1.00 -11.03 -14.69
C ILE A 202 -0.47 -10.23 -13.50
N GLY A 203 -0.76 -8.93 -13.43
CA GLY A 203 -0.35 -8.04 -12.34
C GLY A 203 -0.89 -8.53 -10.99
N PHE A 204 -2.16 -8.94 -10.94
CA PHE A 204 -2.76 -9.49 -9.73
C PHE A 204 -2.07 -10.78 -9.28
N LEU A 205 -1.76 -11.69 -10.21
CA LEU A 205 -1.02 -12.92 -9.92
C LEU A 205 0.40 -12.63 -9.42
N LEU A 206 1.12 -11.70 -10.07
CA LEU A 206 2.46 -11.27 -9.65
C LEU A 206 2.42 -10.59 -8.28
N PHE A 207 1.41 -9.77 -8.01
CA PHE A 207 1.19 -9.16 -6.70
C PHE A 207 1.00 -10.24 -5.62
N ALA A 208 0.09 -11.20 -5.83
CA ALA A 208 -0.14 -12.30 -4.89
C ALA A 208 1.11 -13.16 -4.66
N LEU A 209 1.84 -13.48 -5.74
CA LEU A 209 3.10 -14.23 -5.66
C LEU A 209 4.17 -13.44 -4.91
N SER A 210 4.31 -12.15 -5.18
CA SER A 210 5.27 -11.30 -4.47
C SER A 210 4.96 -11.24 -2.98
N TRP A 211 3.68 -11.17 -2.59
CA TRP A 211 3.28 -11.16 -1.19
C TRP A 211 3.70 -12.44 -0.49
N LEU A 212 3.46 -13.60 -1.13
CA LEU A 212 3.87 -14.90 -0.62
C LEU A 212 5.40 -14.99 -0.47
N VAL A 213 6.16 -14.67 -1.53
CA VAL A 213 7.62 -14.83 -1.54
C VAL A 213 8.30 -13.84 -0.60
N PHE A 214 7.96 -12.56 -0.68
CA PHE A 214 8.68 -11.54 0.08
C PHE A 214 8.18 -11.47 1.53
N ARG A 215 6.87 -11.35 1.75
CA ARG A 215 6.31 -11.11 3.10
C ARG A 215 6.04 -12.37 3.90
N LEU A 216 5.76 -13.52 3.27
CA LEU A 216 5.50 -14.77 4.00
C LEU A 216 6.66 -15.77 3.99
N TYR A 217 7.59 -15.70 3.03
CA TYR A 217 8.75 -16.59 3.01
C TYR A 217 10.05 -15.87 3.37
N TRP A 218 10.45 -14.81 2.66
CA TRP A 218 11.71 -14.12 2.95
C TRP A 218 11.68 -13.32 4.24
N PHE A 219 10.57 -12.68 4.59
CA PHE A 219 10.46 -11.95 5.85
C PHE A 219 10.75 -12.86 7.06
N PRO A 220 10.07 -14.01 7.28
CA PRO A 220 10.42 -14.88 8.40
C PRO A 220 11.82 -15.47 8.29
N MET A 221 12.21 -15.95 7.10
CA MET A 221 13.51 -16.62 6.91
C MET A 221 14.72 -15.70 7.06
N LYS A 222 14.59 -14.41 6.75
CA LYS A 222 15.69 -13.45 6.84
C LYS A 222 15.57 -12.56 8.08
N LEU A 223 14.41 -11.95 8.31
CA LEU A 223 14.24 -10.96 9.38
C LEU A 223 13.91 -11.59 10.72
N LEU A 224 12.93 -12.49 10.79
CA LEU A 224 12.59 -13.14 12.07
C LEU A 224 13.71 -14.10 12.49
N LEU A 225 14.31 -14.86 11.57
CA LEU A 225 15.49 -15.67 11.88
C LEU A 225 16.63 -14.82 12.44
N ALA A 226 16.97 -13.71 11.78
CA ALA A 226 18.03 -12.82 12.27
C ALA A 226 17.67 -12.18 13.61
N GLY A 227 16.43 -11.72 13.76
CA GLY A 227 15.88 -11.06 14.95
C GLY A 227 15.69 -11.91 16.19
N ASN A 228 15.64 -13.24 16.02
CA ASN A 228 15.43 -14.17 17.13
C ASN A 228 16.68 -15.00 17.37
N TRP A 229 17.16 -15.72 16.34
CA TRP A 229 18.23 -16.69 16.49
C TRP A 229 19.63 -16.06 16.37
N CYS A 230 19.89 -15.26 15.33
CA CYS A 230 21.24 -14.72 15.12
C CYS A 230 21.63 -13.73 16.23
N ILE A 231 20.70 -12.89 16.70
CA ILE A 231 20.97 -11.97 17.82
C ILE A 231 21.34 -12.71 19.11
N PHE A 232 20.71 -13.86 19.36
CA PHE A 232 21.01 -14.69 20.52
C PHE A 232 22.44 -15.24 20.46
N LEU A 233 22.92 -15.62 19.28
CA LEU A 233 24.29 -16.07 19.08
C LEU A 233 25.31 -14.95 19.25
N GLU A 234 24.99 -13.74 18.79
CA GLU A 234 25.91 -12.58 18.81
C GLU A 234 26.03 -11.94 20.20
N VAL A 235 24.90 -11.71 20.88
CA VAL A 235 24.84 -10.90 22.11
C VAL A 235 24.55 -11.75 23.36
N GLY A 236 24.11 -13.00 23.19
CA GLY A 236 23.65 -13.84 24.28
C GLY A 236 22.44 -13.25 25.03
N CYS A 237 22.22 -13.69 26.26
CA CYS A 237 21.12 -13.22 27.12
C CYS A 237 21.41 -11.89 27.85
N VAL A 238 22.44 -11.15 27.47
CA VAL A 238 22.97 -10.05 28.31
C VAL A 238 22.04 -8.83 28.34
N ARG A 239 21.21 -8.60 27.30
CA ARG A 239 20.28 -7.45 27.20
C ARG A 239 19.00 -7.77 26.40
N PRO A 240 18.12 -8.66 26.89
CA PRO A 240 16.94 -9.10 26.14
C PRO A 240 15.99 -7.97 25.76
N TRP A 241 15.75 -7.04 26.69
CA TRP A 241 14.80 -5.94 26.51
C TRP A 241 15.10 -5.02 25.31
N GLU A 242 16.37 -4.92 24.92
CA GLU A 242 16.83 -4.03 23.87
C GLU A 242 16.42 -4.48 22.46
N PHE A 243 16.30 -5.79 22.24
CA PHE A 243 15.88 -6.37 20.96
C PHE A 243 14.49 -6.98 21.00
N LEU A 244 13.97 -7.34 22.18
CA LEU A 244 12.61 -7.88 22.33
C LEU A 244 11.54 -6.90 21.84
N SER A 245 11.68 -5.61 22.10
CA SER A 245 10.73 -4.59 21.64
C SER A 245 10.68 -4.52 20.11
N PHE A 246 11.84 -4.43 19.46
CA PHE A 246 11.96 -4.43 18.01
C PHE A 246 11.43 -5.73 17.39
N ASN A 247 11.79 -6.87 17.96
CA ASN A 247 11.35 -8.18 17.49
C ASN A 247 9.84 -8.39 17.66
N SER A 248 9.24 -7.89 18.75
CA SER A 248 7.79 -7.93 18.96
C SER A 248 7.05 -7.15 17.87
N LEU A 249 7.55 -5.98 17.48
CA LEU A 249 6.99 -5.19 16.38
C LEU A 249 7.09 -5.92 15.04
N MET A 250 8.20 -6.63 14.77
CA MET A 250 8.32 -7.46 13.56
C MET A 250 7.32 -8.62 13.55
N TRP A 251 7.05 -9.25 14.69
CA TRP A 251 6.02 -10.30 14.79
C TRP A 251 4.61 -9.74 14.55
N ILE A 252 4.29 -8.56 15.10
CA ILE A 252 3.01 -7.88 14.82
C ILE A 252 2.90 -7.60 13.32
N LEU A 253 3.97 -7.11 12.69
CA LEU A 253 4.00 -6.87 11.25
C LEU A 253 3.79 -8.17 10.46
N GLN A 254 4.39 -9.29 10.89
CA GLN A 254 4.17 -10.60 10.28
C GLN A 254 2.71 -11.07 10.38
N PHE A 255 2.05 -10.87 11.52
CA PHE A 255 0.63 -11.23 11.66
C PHE A 255 -0.26 -10.40 10.73
N LEU A 256 0.05 -9.11 10.56
CA LEU A 256 -0.63 -8.27 9.57
C LEU A 256 -0.41 -8.79 8.14
N HIS A 257 0.81 -9.21 7.79
CA HIS A 257 1.08 -9.82 6.48
C HIS A 257 0.24 -11.07 6.22
N ILE A 258 0.07 -11.93 7.23
CA ILE A 258 -0.78 -13.12 7.14
C ILE A 258 -2.25 -12.73 6.98
N TYR A 259 -2.73 -11.76 7.76
CA TYR A 259 -4.10 -11.24 7.67
C TYR A 259 -4.44 -10.73 6.26
N TRP A 260 -3.60 -9.88 5.68
CA TRP A 260 -3.85 -9.37 4.32
C TRP A 260 -3.64 -10.43 3.25
N PHE A 261 -2.70 -11.37 3.41
CA PHE A 261 -2.57 -12.48 2.48
C PHE A 261 -3.84 -13.33 2.43
N TRP A 262 -4.49 -13.54 3.57
CA TRP A 262 -5.78 -14.21 3.61
C TRP A 262 -6.85 -13.45 2.80
N LEU A 263 -6.88 -12.12 2.84
CA LEU A 263 -7.77 -11.32 1.97
C LEU A 263 -7.45 -11.49 0.47
N ILE A 264 -6.17 -11.58 0.12
CA ILE A 264 -5.73 -11.84 -1.25
C ILE A 264 -6.23 -13.20 -1.72
N LEU A 265 -6.11 -14.25 -0.89
CA LEU A 265 -6.63 -15.58 -1.19
C LEU A 265 -8.15 -15.59 -1.34
N GLN A 266 -8.88 -14.84 -0.51
CA GLN A 266 -10.33 -14.71 -0.65
C GLN A 266 -10.73 -14.07 -1.98
N LEU A 267 -10.03 -13.02 -2.41
CA LEU A 267 -10.26 -12.39 -3.70
C LEU A 267 -9.94 -13.37 -4.84
N LEU A 268 -8.81 -14.07 -4.77
CA LEU A 268 -8.44 -15.10 -5.75
C LEU A 268 -9.48 -16.21 -5.86
N TYR A 269 -9.99 -16.72 -4.73
CA TYR A 269 -11.03 -17.73 -4.70
C TYR A 269 -12.34 -17.24 -5.35
N LYS A 270 -12.74 -15.98 -5.08
CA LYS A 270 -13.94 -15.39 -5.70
C LYS A 270 -13.82 -15.22 -7.22
N ILE A 271 -12.62 -14.91 -7.71
CA ILE A 271 -12.32 -14.82 -9.15
C ILE A 271 -12.39 -16.22 -9.79
N LEU A 272 -11.73 -17.21 -9.19
CA LEU A 272 -11.69 -18.58 -9.72
C LEU A 272 -13.06 -19.27 -9.72
N THR A 273 -13.91 -18.97 -8.74
CA THR A 273 -15.28 -19.49 -8.66
C THR A 273 -16.29 -18.73 -9.53
N GLY A 274 -15.84 -17.72 -10.28
CA GLY A 274 -16.71 -16.91 -11.15
C GLY A 274 -17.72 -16.05 -10.39
N ARG A 275 -17.58 -15.91 -9.06
CA ARG A 275 -18.46 -15.07 -8.22
C ARG A 275 -18.17 -13.58 -8.40
N LEU A 276 -16.98 -13.23 -8.87
CA LEU A 276 -16.64 -11.90 -9.38
C LEU A 276 -16.09 -12.03 -10.80
N SER A 277 -16.69 -11.30 -11.75
CA SER A 277 -16.19 -11.18 -13.12
C SER A 277 -15.18 -10.04 -13.28
N GLU A 278 -15.04 -9.17 -12.28
CA GLU A 278 -14.14 -8.01 -12.29
C GLU A 278 -13.25 -7.98 -11.05
N LEU A 279 -12.00 -7.53 -11.24
CA LEU A 279 -11.00 -7.33 -10.18
C LEU A 279 -11.38 -6.09 -9.35
N GLU A 280 -12.35 -6.26 -8.46
CA GLU A 280 -12.78 -5.23 -7.51
C GLU A 280 -12.19 -5.47 -6.11
N ASP A 281 -11.83 -4.39 -5.43
CA ASP A 281 -11.31 -4.45 -4.07
C ASP A 281 -12.45 -4.82 -3.09
N ILE A 282 -12.39 -6.02 -2.52
CA ILE A 282 -13.40 -6.56 -1.58
C ILE A 282 -13.57 -5.73 -0.30
N ARG A 283 -12.70 -4.76 -0.07
CA ARG A 283 -12.71 -3.88 1.12
C ARG A 283 -13.51 -2.59 0.89
N GLU A 284 -13.82 -2.25 -0.36
CA GLU A 284 -14.67 -1.10 -0.69
C GLU A 284 -16.15 -1.44 -0.41
N SER A 285 -16.90 -0.51 0.21
CA SER A 285 -18.33 -0.71 0.45
C SER A 285 -19.12 -0.53 -0.87
N PRO A 286 -20.16 -1.34 -1.15
CA PRO A 286 -20.92 -1.27 -2.41
C PRO A 286 -21.64 0.06 -2.63
N ASN A 287 -21.85 0.87 -1.59
CA ASN A 287 -22.54 2.16 -1.67
C ASN A 287 -21.75 3.28 -2.37
N GLY A 288 -20.50 3.03 -2.79
CA GLY A 288 -19.69 3.99 -3.56
C GLY A 288 -19.93 3.96 -5.08
N ARG A 289 -20.77 3.06 -5.60
CA ARG A 289 -21.16 3.01 -7.01
C ARG A 289 -22.67 3.15 -7.13
N SER A 290 -23.12 4.21 -7.81
CA SER A 290 -24.48 4.22 -8.36
C SER A 290 -24.70 2.95 -9.20
N PRO A 291 -25.89 2.32 -9.15
CA PRO A 291 -26.18 1.04 -9.81
C PRO A 291 -26.29 1.13 -11.35
N ALA A 292 -25.48 1.95 -12.00
CA ALA A 292 -25.52 2.23 -13.43
C ALA A 292 -24.47 1.48 -14.27
N ALA A 293 -23.80 0.47 -13.70
CA ALA A 293 -22.81 -0.36 -14.43
C ALA A 293 -23.32 -1.74 -14.85
N ASN A 294 -24.63 -1.98 -14.77
CA ASN A 294 -25.23 -3.11 -15.49
C ASN A 294 -25.52 -2.65 -16.93
N GLY A 295 -24.59 -2.91 -17.84
CA GLY A 295 -24.89 -2.89 -19.28
C GLY A 295 -26.09 -3.79 -19.60
N PRO A 296 -26.79 -3.56 -20.73
CA PRO A 296 -28.05 -4.23 -21.02
C PRO A 296 -27.86 -5.74 -20.97
N ARG A 297 -28.59 -6.37 -20.06
CA ARG A 297 -28.70 -7.82 -19.93
C ARG A 297 -29.41 -8.29 -21.20
N CYS A 298 -28.68 -8.86 -22.16
CA CYS A 298 -29.30 -9.59 -23.26
C CYS A 298 -30.06 -10.77 -22.67
N SER A 299 -31.37 -10.62 -22.57
CA SER A 299 -32.29 -11.75 -22.37
C SER A 299 -32.21 -12.65 -23.60
N PRO A 300 -32.18 -13.98 -23.45
CA PRO A 300 -32.34 -14.87 -24.60
C PRO A 300 -33.75 -14.67 -25.17
N GLU A 301 -33.84 -14.31 -26.45
CA GLU A 301 -35.07 -14.35 -27.22
C GLU A 301 -35.66 -15.78 -27.15
N SER A 302 -36.79 -15.92 -26.48
CA SER A 302 -37.64 -17.10 -26.65
C SER A 302 -38.43 -16.94 -27.94
N ASN A 303 -38.02 -17.68 -28.97
CA ASN A 303 -38.84 -17.96 -30.14
C ASN A 303 -40.22 -18.48 -29.72
N GLY A 304 -41.29 -17.79 -30.12
CA GLY A 304 -42.66 -18.15 -29.75
C GLY A 304 -43.71 -17.55 -30.70
N PHE A 305 -43.87 -18.22 -31.84
CA PHE A 305 -45.11 -18.39 -32.60
C PHE A 305 -46.05 -17.18 -32.81
N VAL A 306 -46.05 -16.68 -34.05
CA VAL A 306 -47.13 -15.88 -34.64
C VAL A 306 -48.41 -16.72 -34.65
N LYS A 307 -49.44 -16.29 -33.91
CA LYS A 307 -50.84 -16.67 -34.17
C LYS A 307 -51.54 -15.48 -34.84
N GLN A 308 -51.67 -15.61 -36.15
CA GLN A 308 -52.63 -14.91 -36.97
C GLN A 308 -54.03 -15.37 -36.54
N ASN A 309 -54.95 -14.46 -36.22
CA ASN A 309 -56.36 -14.81 -36.23
C ASN A 309 -57.19 -13.65 -36.77
N ASP A 310 -57.92 -13.98 -37.81
CA ASP A 310 -58.77 -13.14 -38.62
C ASP A 310 -60.10 -12.77 -37.94
N ARG A 311 -60.59 -11.59 -38.35
CA ARG A 311 -61.99 -11.17 -38.57
C ARG A 311 -63.03 -11.15 -37.43
N ALA A 312 -63.64 -9.97 -37.34
CA ALA A 312 -64.98 -9.66 -36.84
C ALA A 312 -66.09 -10.43 -37.62
N PRO A 313 -67.38 -10.37 -37.23
CA PRO A 313 -68.15 -9.11 -37.08
C PRO A 313 -68.50 -8.73 -35.63
#